data_AF-A0A7G1IB20-F1
#
_entry.id   AF-A0A7G1IB20-F1
#
_cell.length_a   1.000
_cell.length_b   1.000
_cell.length_c   1.000
_cell.angle_alpha   90.00
_cell.angle_beta   90.00
_cell.angle_gamma   90.00
#
_symmetry.space_group_name_H-M   'P 1'
#
loop_
_entity.id
_entity.type
_entity.pdbx_description
1 polymer ?
#
loop_
_entity_poly.entity_id
_entity_poly.type
_entity_poly.pdbx_seq_one_letter_code
_entity_poly.pdbx_strand_id
1 'polypeptide(L)'
;MEILHEGDEAGEGLVRTCIFEVPKYLLSGGKGRSFETVTEAKINKLSRYVAVGAPLWSRAEGYHQLDEQPDGTTVLTFHETYHAYHPVLRCFLERPVHAAISRDNLKTYEHALGCAGRVTRLDP
;
A
#
# COMPACT_ATOMS: atom_id res chain seq x y z
N MET A 1 -0.06 -6.79 -11.31
CA MET A 1 0.75 -5.56 -11.27
C MET A 1 1.56 -5.51 -12.55
N GLU A 2 1.71 -4.33 -13.14
CA GLU A 2 2.55 -4.11 -14.32
C GLU A 2 3.48 -2.93 -14.02
N ILE A 3 4.79 -3.10 -14.24
CA ILE A 3 5.78 -2.03 -14.09
C ILE A 3 5.88 -1.31 -15.44
N LEU A 4 5.63 0.00 -15.42
CA LEU A 4 5.67 0.87 -16.61
C LEU A 4 6.99 1.65 -16.70
N HIS A 5 7.64 1.87 -15.55
CA HIS A 5 8.96 2.47 -15.43
C HIS A 5 9.64 1.91 -14.18
N GLU A 6 10.90 1.48 -14.29
CA GLU A 6 11.61 0.78 -13.21
C GLU A 6 12.06 1.72 -12.09
N GLY A 7 12.30 3.00 -12.38
CA GLY A 7 12.92 3.93 -11.43
C GLY A 7 14.44 3.82 -11.42
N ASP A 8 15.06 4.30 -10.34
CA ASP A 8 16.50 4.19 -10.09
C ASP A 8 16.88 2.86 -9.38
N GLU A 9 18.13 2.73 -8.95
CA GLU A 9 18.62 1.53 -8.25
C GLU A 9 17.86 1.22 -6.95
N ALA A 10 17.39 2.26 -6.24
CA ALA A 10 16.58 2.11 -5.04
C ALA A 10 15.09 1.88 -5.36
N GLY A 11 14.67 2.12 -6.61
CA GLY A 11 13.29 2.10 -7.08
C GLY A 11 12.59 3.45 -6.98
N GLU A 12 13.29 4.55 -6.72
CA GLU A 12 12.72 5.89 -6.76
C GLU A 12 12.34 6.24 -8.20
N GLY A 13 11.13 6.76 -8.41
CA GLY A 13 10.59 6.99 -9.75
C GLY A 13 10.01 5.74 -10.42
N LEU A 14 9.91 4.60 -9.72
CA LEU A 14 9.18 3.44 -10.23
C LEU A 14 7.71 3.81 -10.46
N VAL A 15 7.18 3.44 -11.62
CA VAL A 15 5.77 3.62 -11.99
C VAL A 15 5.15 2.27 -12.28
N ARG A 16 3.97 2.01 -11.70
CA ARG A 16 3.27 0.74 -11.87
C ARG A 16 1.76 0.88 -11.89
N THR A 17 1.10 -0.12 -12.43
CA THR A 17 -0.33 -0.35 -12.22
C THR A 17 -0.56 -1.51 -11.26
N CYS A 18 -1.54 -1.37 -10.38
CA CYS A 18 -1.93 -2.40 -9.43
C CYS A 18 -3.42 -2.73 -9.59
N ILE A 19 -3.75 -4.00 -9.31
CA ILE A 19 -5.13 -4.47 -9.14
C ILE A 19 -5.22 -4.99 -7.71
N PHE A 20 -6.20 -4.50 -6.96
CA PHE A 20 -6.39 -4.85 -5.55
C PHE A 20 -7.86 -5.19 -5.28
N GLU A 21 -8.11 -5.92 -4.20
CA GLU A 21 -9.48 -6.29 -3.81
C GLU A 21 -10.19 -5.10 -3.16
N VAL A 22 -11.46 -4.90 -3.54
CA VAL A 22 -12.35 -3.89 -2.94
C VAL A 22 -13.72 -4.50 -2.67
N PRO A 23 -14.54 -3.89 -1.79
CA PRO A 23 -15.89 -4.39 -1.55
C PRO A 23 -16.73 -4.50 -2.83
N LYS A 24 -17.40 -5.66 -3.02
CA LYS A 24 -18.17 -5.96 -4.23
C LYS A 24 -19.33 -4.99 -4.52
N TYR A 25 -19.84 -4.31 -3.49
CA TYR A 25 -20.90 -3.30 -3.63
C TYR A 25 -20.45 -2.04 -4.39
N LEU A 26 -19.15 -1.89 -4.69
CA LEU A 26 -18.64 -0.81 -5.54
C LEU A 26 -18.89 -1.05 -7.04
N LEU A 27 -19.57 -2.14 -7.40
CA LEU A 27 -19.93 -2.51 -8.78
C LEU A 27 -18.73 -2.64 -9.74
N SER A 28 -17.52 -2.78 -9.20
CA SER A 28 -16.29 -2.99 -9.96
C SER A 28 -15.88 -4.48 -10.09
N GLY A 29 -16.81 -5.39 -9.80
CA GLY A 29 -16.53 -6.83 -9.73
C GLY A 29 -15.65 -7.23 -8.54
N GLY A 30 -15.56 -6.38 -7.51
CA GLY A 30 -14.67 -6.58 -6.36
C GLY A 30 -13.21 -6.16 -6.61
N LYS A 31 -12.92 -5.49 -7.74
CA LYS A 31 -11.55 -5.11 -8.11
C LYS A 31 -11.39 -3.60 -8.17
N GLY A 32 -10.38 -3.11 -7.47
CA GLY A 32 -9.84 -1.76 -7.61
C GLY A 32 -8.65 -1.77 -8.57
N ARG A 33 -8.34 -0.60 -9.13
CA ARG A 33 -7.15 -0.39 -9.96
C ARG A 33 -6.48 0.91 -9.55
N SER A 34 -5.16 0.92 -9.48
CA SER A 34 -4.37 2.11 -9.20
C SER A 34 -3.26 2.30 -10.21
N PHE A 35 -2.90 3.56 -10.40
CA PHE A 35 -1.64 3.99 -10.98
C PHE A 35 -0.81 4.56 -9.84
N GLU A 36 0.40 4.03 -9.65
CA GLU A 36 1.24 4.32 -8.49
C GLU A 36 2.62 4.77 -8.94
N THR A 37 3.21 5.70 -8.19
CA THR A 37 4.57 6.15 -8.37
C THR A 37 5.30 6.13 -7.03
N VAL A 38 6.48 5.51 -6.99
CA VAL A 38 7.38 5.56 -5.84
C VAL A 38 8.08 6.93 -5.85
N THR A 39 7.88 7.72 -4.80
CA THR A 39 8.35 9.11 -4.70
C THR A 39 9.57 9.28 -3.81
N GLU A 40 9.87 8.31 -2.94
CA GLU A 40 11.13 8.23 -2.21
C GLU A 40 11.48 6.76 -2.03
N ALA A 41 12.72 6.38 -2.30
CA ALA A 41 13.19 5.03 -2.01
C ALA A 41 14.62 5.03 -1.44
N LYS A 42 14.84 4.17 -0.45
CA LYS A 42 16.15 3.90 0.14
C LYS A 42 16.28 2.40 0.34
N ILE A 43 17.31 1.81 -0.28
CA ILE A 43 17.58 0.37 -0.23
C ILE A 43 17.59 -0.10 1.23
N ASN A 44 16.85 -1.18 1.49
CA ASN A 44 16.69 -1.79 2.81
C ASN A 44 16.17 -0.85 3.92
N LYS A 45 15.55 0.29 3.58
CA LYS A 45 15.14 1.28 4.56
C LYS A 45 13.75 1.84 4.35
N LEU A 46 13.40 2.32 3.16
CA LEU A 46 12.17 3.07 2.93
C LEU A 46 11.68 2.91 1.50
N SER A 47 10.38 2.79 1.32
CA SER A 47 9.70 3.05 0.05
C SER A 47 8.43 3.83 0.32
N ARG A 48 8.28 5.01 -0.30
CA ARG A 48 7.07 5.84 -0.26
C ARG A 48 6.46 5.94 -1.64
N TYR A 49 5.14 5.88 -1.72
CA TYR A 49 4.41 6.02 -2.96
C TYR A 49 3.26 7.02 -2.86
N VAL A 50 2.86 7.52 -4.03
CA VAL A 50 1.57 8.16 -4.25
C VAL A 50 0.80 7.38 -5.31
N ALA A 51 -0.51 7.31 -5.16
CA ALA A 51 -1.37 6.55 -6.04
C ALA A 51 -2.67 7.30 -6.36
N VAL A 52 -3.15 7.13 -7.59
CA VAL A 52 -4.52 7.46 -7.96
C VAL A 52 -5.26 6.18 -8.30
N GLY A 53 -6.43 5.96 -7.68
CA GLY A 53 -7.15 4.70 -7.77
C GLY A 53 -8.63 4.84 -8.11
N ALA A 54 -9.16 3.82 -8.78
CA ALA A 54 -10.58 3.60 -9.05
C ALA A 54 -11.04 2.35 -8.26
N PRO A 55 -12.32 2.25 -7.84
CA PRO A 55 -13.49 2.91 -8.41
C PRO A 55 -13.94 4.23 -7.73
N LEU A 56 -13.42 4.56 -6.54
CA LEU A 56 -13.85 5.77 -5.84
C LEU A 56 -13.24 7.07 -6.38
N TRP A 57 -12.29 6.99 -7.31
CA TRP A 57 -11.40 8.08 -7.69
C TRP A 57 -10.78 8.69 -6.44
N SER A 58 -9.67 8.09 -6.02
CA SER A 58 -9.01 8.38 -4.76
C SER A 58 -7.54 8.73 -4.95
N ARG A 59 -7.01 9.54 -4.04
CA ARG A 59 -5.56 9.66 -3.80
C ARG A 59 -5.20 8.77 -2.62
N ALA A 60 -4.16 7.97 -2.75
CA ALA A 60 -3.53 7.30 -1.62
C ALA A 60 -2.06 7.68 -1.54
N GLU A 61 -1.56 7.79 -0.31
CA GLU A 61 -0.13 7.96 -0.04
C GLU A 61 0.25 6.97 1.04
N GLY A 62 1.30 6.20 0.82
CA GLY A 62 1.76 5.24 1.81
C GLY A 62 3.26 5.07 1.79
N TYR A 63 3.78 4.54 2.88
CA TYR A 63 5.17 4.12 2.95
C TYR A 63 5.31 2.86 3.79
N HIS A 64 6.34 2.07 3.49
CA HIS A 64 6.90 1.13 4.45
C HIS A 64 8.33 1.52 4.81
N GLN A 65 8.66 1.39 6.08
CA GLN A 65 9.98 1.66 6.63
C GLN A 65 10.48 0.45 7.40
N LEU A 66 11.77 0.14 7.25
CA LEU A 66 12.48 -0.92 7.95
C LEU A 66 13.45 -0.33 8.97
N ASP A 67 13.31 -0.74 10.22
CA ASP A 67 14.17 -0.30 11.33
C ASP A 67 14.80 -1.51 12.01
N GLU A 68 16.12 -1.66 11.82
CA GLU A 68 16.93 -2.66 12.52
C GLU A 68 16.98 -2.34 14.02
N GLN A 69 16.84 -3.38 14.83
CA GLN A 69 16.82 -3.31 16.29
C GLN A 69 18.15 -3.79 16.87
N PRO A 70 18.53 -3.35 18.09
CA PRO A 70 19.77 -3.79 18.74
C PRO A 70 19.87 -5.31 18.98
N ASP A 71 18.74 -6.03 19.01
CA ASP A 71 18.67 -7.48 19.19
C ASP A 71 18.77 -8.27 17.87
N GLY A 72 19.02 -7.58 16.75
CA GLY A 72 19.11 -8.15 15.42
C GLY A 72 17.76 -8.43 14.76
N THR A 73 16.64 -7.99 15.36
CA THR A 73 15.32 -8.02 14.71
C THR A 73 15.11 -6.79 13.82
N THR A 74 14.09 -6.83 12.97
CA THR A 74 13.70 -5.69 12.11
C THR A 74 12.23 -5.37 12.33
N VAL A 75 11.93 -4.10 12.58
CA VAL A 75 10.56 -3.58 12.64
C VAL A 75 10.19 -3.04 11.26
N LEU A 76 9.06 -3.52 10.72
CA LEU A 76 8.43 -2.93 9.55
C LEU A 76 7.27 -2.04 9.99
N THR A 77 7.37 -0.75 9.70
CA THR A 77 6.27 0.21 9.87
C THR A 77 5.62 0.45 8.53
N PHE A 78 4.31 0.19 8.41
CA PHE A 78 3.51 0.55 7.24
C PHE A 78 2.50 1.63 7.62
N HIS A 79 2.43 2.68 6.80
CA HIS A 79 1.47 3.76 6.95
C HIS A 79 0.81 4.03 5.61
N GLU A 80 -0.49 4.27 5.62
CA GLU A 80 -1.27 4.60 4.43
C GLU A 80 -2.34 5.64 4.76
N THR A 81 -2.49 6.58 3.85
CA THR A 81 -3.61 7.52 3.80
C THR A 81 -4.41 7.24 2.54
N TYR A 82 -5.73 7.43 2.64
CA TYR A 82 -6.64 7.21 1.53
C TYR A 82 -7.69 8.32 1.52
N HIS A 83 -7.82 8.99 0.39
CA HIS A 83 -8.73 10.12 0.19
C HIS A 83 -9.58 9.94 -1.06
N ALA A 84 -10.89 9.71 -0.90
CA ALA A 84 -11.83 9.72 -2.02
C ALA A 84 -12.20 11.17 -2.41
N TYR A 85 -12.05 11.53 -3.68
CA TYR A 85 -12.30 12.91 -4.13
C TYR A 85 -13.79 13.31 -4.06
N HIS A 86 -14.70 12.38 -4.34
CA HIS A 86 -16.12 12.67 -4.32
C HIS A 86 -16.63 12.74 -2.86
N PRO A 87 -17.17 13.87 -2.38
CA PRO A 87 -17.48 14.07 -0.95
C PRO A 87 -18.54 13.11 -0.41
N VAL A 88 -19.56 12.79 -1.21
CA VAL A 88 -20.60 11.79 -0.83
C VAL A 88 -19.98 10.39 -0.71
N LEU A 89 -19.28 9.92 -1.74
CA LEU A 89 -18.61 8.62 -1.69
C LEU A 89 -17.58 8.56 -0.56
N ARG A 90 -16.86 9.65 -0.30
CA ARG A 90 -15.96 9.77 0.84
C ARG A 90 -16.66 9.52 2.16
N CYS A 91 -17.77 10.22 2.39
CA CYS A 91 -18.54 10.11 3.63
C CYS A 91 -19.00 8.68 3.92
N PHE A 92 -19.45 7.95 2.90
CA PHE A 92 -20.03 6.62 3.08
C PHE A 92 -19.05 5.46 2.86
N LEU A 93 -18.06 5.61 1.97
CA LEU A 93 -17.29 4.49 1.42
C LEU A 93 -15.78 4.57 1.68
N GLU A 94 -15.22 5.73 2.03
CA GLU A 94 -13.77 5.88 2.25
C GLU A 94 -13.27 4.92 3.34
N ARG A 95 -13.86 5.00 4.53
CA ARG A 95 -13.49 4.16 5.68
C ARG A 95 -13.59 2.66 5.39
N PRO A 96 -14.72 2.11 4.91
CA PRO A 96 -14.81 0.68 4.68
C PRO A 96 -13.89 0.20 3.55
N VAL A 97 -13.66 1.02 2.51
CA VAL A 97 -12.73 0.68 1.42
C VAL A 97 -11.29 0.72 1.91
N HIS A 98 -10.88 1.79 2.59
CA HIS A 98 -9.55 1.89 3.17
C HIS A 98 -9.29 0.74 4.15
N ALA A 99 -10.23 0.41 5.04
CA ALA A 99 -10.10 -0.72 5.95
C ALA A 99 -9.98 -2.07 5.22
N ALA A 100 -10.62 -2.25 4.06
CA ALA A 100 -10.45 -3.45 3.24
C ALA A 100 -9.05 -3.54 2.65
N ILE A 101 -8.55 -2.44 2.09
CA ILE A 101 -7.21 -2.33 1.52
C ILE A 101 -6.14 -2.56 2.61
N SER A 102 -6.26 -1.91 3.77
CA SER A 102 -5.28 -2.08 4.86
C SER A 102 -5.22 -3.52 5.39
N ARG A 103 -6.35 -4.24 5.43
CA ARG A 103 -6.36 -5.67 5.80
C ARG A 103 -5.63 -6.54 4.77
N ASP A 104 -5.75 -6.21 3.49
CA ASP A 104 -5.10 -6.95 2.42
C ASP A 104 -3.58 -6.67 2.38
N ASN A 105 -3.21 -5.40 2.56
CA ASN A 105 -1.82 -4.99 2.74
C ASN A 105 -1.17 -5.70 3.93
N LEU A 106 -1.85 -5.78 5.08
CA LEU A 106 -1.34 -6.49 6.24
C LEU A 106 -1.05 -7.96 5.93
N LYS A 107 -1.98 -8.68 5.30
CA LYS A 107 -1.77 -10.08 4.89
C LYS A 107 -0.59 -10.22 3.93
N THR A 108 -0.45 -9.27 3.00
CA THR A 108 0.66 -9.24 2.04
C THR A 108 2.00 -9.08 2.74
N TYR A 109 2.11 -8.15 3.69
CA TYR A 109 3.32 -7.97 4.49
C TYR A 109 3.62 -9.18 5.37
N GLU A 110 2.63 -9.71 6.09
CA GLU A 110 2.81 -10.91 6.93
C GLU A 110 3.30 -12.11 6.11
N HIS A 111 2.74 -12.31 4.92
CA HIS A 111 3.18 -13.36 4.01
C HIS A 111 4.61 -13.14 3.51
N ALA A 112 4.92 -11.93 3.00
CA ALA A 112 6.23 -11.61 2.46
C ALA A 112 7.34 -11.69 3.52
N LEU A 113 7.08 -11.14 4.72
CA LEU A 113 8.01 -11.22 5.85
C LEU A 113 8.14 -12.66 6.36
N GLY A 114 7.07 -13.46 6.32
CA GLY A 114 7.08 -14.87 6.69
C GLY A 114 8.02 -15.72 5.83
N CYS A 115 8.26 -15.31 4.59
CA CYS A 115 9.27 -15.93 3.73
C CYS A 115 10.71 -15.60 4.15
N ALA A 116 10.93 -14.47 4.83
CA ALA A 116 12.24 -14.03 5.30
C ALA A 116 12.57 -14.51 6.73
N GLY A 117 11.56 -14.81 7.55
CA GLY A 117 11.78 -15.31 8.90
C GLY A 117 10.52 -15.33 9.77
N ARG A 118 10.71 -15.48 11.08
CA ARG A 118 9.62 -15.45 12.05
C ARG A 118 9.05 -14.03 12.14
N VAL A 119 7.73 -13.90 11.95
CA VAL A 119 7.01 -12.62 12.03
C VAL A 119 6.16 -12.58 13.28
N THR A 120 6.22 -11.45 13.99
CA THR A 120 5.32 -11.14 15.11
C THR A 120 4.70 -9.78 14.83
N ARG A 121 3.38 -9.70 14.92
CA ARG A 121 2.67 -8.44 14.83
C ARG A 121 2.86 -7.66 16.13
N LEU A 122 3.23 -6.39 16.02
CA LEU A 122 3.27 -5.46 17.14
C LEU A 122 1.92 -4.73 17.21
N ASP A 123 1.37 -4.60 18.42
CA ASP A 123 0.17 -3.80 18.63
C ASP A 123 0.50 -2.30 18.46
N PRO A 124 -0.39 -1.51 17.82
CA PRO A 124 -0.19 -0.09 17.60
C PRO A 124 -0.30 0.76 18.88
#